data_AF-A0A368TJL4-F1
#
_entry.id   AF-A0A368TJL4-F1
#
_cell.length_a   1.000
_cell.length_b   1.000
_cell.length_c   1.000
_cell.angle_alpha   90.00
_cell.angle_beta   90.00
_cell.angle_gamma   90.00
#
_symmetry.space_group_name_H-M   'P 1'
#
loop_
_entity.id
_entity.type
_entity.pdbx_description
1 polymer ?
#
loop_
_entity_poly.entity_id
_entity_poly.type
_entity_poly.pdbx_seq_one_letter_code
_entity_poly.pdbx_strand_id
1 'polypeptide(L)'
;MEAPPKQPKVLAISGLLLCVYGRIKEVAEKVKLTIWVGMLVFLAGMVIMGAYGLYPLFNPEVGEFTILFGIKLSIVLMGIGAVIILITICFERYTEWKRMKEEINEEDLRP
;
A
#
# COMPACT_ATOMS: atom_id res chain seq x y z
N MET A 1 -8.95 -36.90 -47.33
CA MET A 1 -9.71 -35.75 -46.83
C MET A 1 -10.39 -36.25 -45.57
N GLU A 2 -10.18 -35.77 -44.35
CA GLU A 2 -9.55 -34.58 -43.78
C GLU A 2 -8.95 -34.97 -42.43
N ALA A 3 -7.80 -34.42 -42.06
CA ALA A 3 -7.26 -34.54 -40.71
C ALA A 3 -8.01 -33.56 -39.78
N PRO A 4 -8.38 -33.96 -38.55
CA PRO A 4 -9.10 -33.07 -37.64
C PRO A 4 -8.21 -31.89 -37.19
N PRO A 5 -8.78 -30.69 -37.00
CA PRO A 5 -8.01 -29.47 -36.75
C PRO A 5 -7.36 -29.47 -35.36
N LYS A 6 -6.04 -29.21 -35.33
CA LYS A 6 -5.26 -29.02 -34.10
C LYS A 6 -5.66 -27.69 -33.42
N GLN A 7 -6.59 -27.74 -32.47
CA GLN A 7 -7.01 -26.60 -31.63
C GLN A 7 -6.66 -26.70 -30.12
N PRO A 8 -5.45 -27.08 -29.66
CA PRO A 8 -5.16 -27.09 -28.21
C PRO A 8 -4.48 -25.81 -27.67
N LYS A 9 -3.96 -24.92 -28.53
CA LYS A 9 -3.04 -23.85 -28.07
C LYS A 9 -3.74 -22.55 -27.67
N VAL A 10 -4.86 -22.19 -28.30
CA VAL A 10 -5.52 -20.88 -28.10
C VAL A 10 -6.25 -20.81 -26.74
N LEU A 11 -6.81 -21.94 -26.29
CA LEU A 11 -7.54 -22.03 -25.01
C LEU A 11 -6.59 -21.91 -23.80
N ALA A 12 -5.38 -22.45 -23.90
CA ALA A 12 -4.37 -22.39 -22.85
C ALA A 12 -3.86 -20.96 -22.60
N ILE A 13 -3.75 -20.14 -23.65
CA ILE A 13 -3.29 -18.75 -23.56
C ILE A 13 -4.35 -17.89 -22.86
N SER A 14 -5.64 -18.08 -23.18
CA SER A 14 -6.76 -17.39 -22.52
C SER A 14 -6.83 -17.71 -21.02
N GLY A 15 -6.66 -18.98 -20.64
CA GLY A 15 -6.64 -19.39 -19.23
C GLY A 15 -5.43 -18.85 -18.45
N LEU A 16 -4.26 -18.78 -19.08
CA LEU A 16 -3.06 -18.20 -18.46
C LEU A 16 -3.23 -16.68 -18.25
N LEU A 17 -3.81 -15.97 -19.23
CA LEU A 17 -4.08 -14.53 -19.13
C LEU A 17 -5.04 -14.22 -17.98
N LEU A 18 -6.13 -14.98 -17.86
CA LEU A 18 -7.11 -14.85 -16.77
C LEU A 18 -6.49 -15.10 -15.39
N CYS A 19 -5.61 -16.11 -15.28
CA CYS A 19 -4.91 -16.45 -14.04
C CYS A 19 -3.91 -15.35 -13.62
N VAL A 20 -3.19 -14.77 -14.58
CA VAL A 20 -2.29 -13.63 -14.34
C VAL A 20 -3.09 -12.37 -13.96
N TYR A 21 -4.19 -12.09 -14.66
CA TYR A 21 -5.05 -10.93 -14.37
C TYR A 21 -5.70 -11.02 -12.98
N GLY A 22 -6.14 -12.22 -12.58
CA GLY A 22 -6.66 -12.49 -11.23
C GLY A 22 -5.62 -12.24 -10.14
N ARG A 23 -4.38 -12.73 -10.32
CA ARG A 23 -3.29 -12.48 -9.36
C ARG A 23 -2.91 -11.00 -9.26
N ILE A 24 -2.89 -10.26 -10.37
CA ILE A 24 -2.58 -8.83 -10.35
C ILE A 24 -3.66 -8.05 -9.58
N LYS A 25 -4.93 -8.40 -9.77
CA LYS A 25 -6.05 -7.75 -9.08
C LYS A 25 -6.01 -8.00 -7.58
N GLU A 26 -5.71 -9.23 -7.16
CA GLU A 26 -5.57 -9.60 -5.74
C GLU A 26 -4.41 -8.86 -5.04
N VAL A 27 -3.29 -8.67 -5.74
CA VAL A 27 -2.15 -7.89 -5.21
C VAL A 27 -2.51 -6.41 -5.08
N ALA A 28 -3.18 -5.83 -6.07
CA ALA A 28 -3.61 -4.43 -6.02
C ALA A 28 -4.61 -4.15 -4.88
N GLU A 29 -5.51 -5.09 -4.61
CA GLU A 29 -6.49 -4.97 -3.54
C GLU A 29 -5.83 -5.03 -2.15
N LYS A 30 -4.84 -5.91 -1.97
CA LYS A 30 -4.05 -5.99 -0.73
C LYS A 30 -3.21 -4.73 -0.48
N VAL A 31 -2.65 -4.14 -1.54
CA VAL A 31 -1.91 -2.86 -1.46
C VAL A 31 -2.82 -1.75 -0.95
N LYS A 32 -4.01 -1.59 -1.52
CA LYS A 32 -4.99 -0.60 -1.04
C LYS A 32 -5.32 -0.78 0.43
N LEU A 33 -5.64 -2.00 0.85
CA LEU A 33 -5.98 -2.29 2.25
C LEU A 33 -4.83 -1.94 3.21
N THR A 34 -3.58 -2.15 2.78
CA THR A 34 -2.38 -1.83 3.57
C THR A 34 -2.21 -0.31 3.77
N ILE A 35 -2.52 0.50 2.75
CA ILE A 35 -2.53 1.98 2.87
C ILE A 35 -3.60 2.43 3.87
N TRP A 36 -4.81 1.85 3.80
CA TRP A 36 -5.88 2.17 4.75
C TRP A 36 -5.51 1.82 6.19
N VAL A 37 -4.88 0.66 6.42
CA VAL A 37 -4.37 0.26 7.74
C VAL A 37 -3.30 1.24 8.23
N GLY A 38 -2.33 1.58 7.38
CA GLY A 38 -1.30 2.56 7.72
C GLY A 38 -1.88 3.93 8.08
N MET A 39 -2.88 4.40 7.33
CA MET A 39 -3.59 5.65 7.63
C MET A 39 -4.32 5.60 8.97
N LEU A 40 -5.04 4.51 9.26
CA LEU A 40 -5.76 4.37 10.53
C LEU A 40 -4.81 4.39 11.74
N VAL A 41 -3.68 3.69 11.64
CA VAL A 41 -2.64 3.68 12.69
C VAL A 41 -2.03 5.08 12.87
N PHE A 42 -1.75 5.78 11.77
CA PHE A 42 -1.24 7.14 11.83
C PHE A 42 -2.24 8.12 12.46
N LEU A 43 -3.51 8.05 12.07
CA LEU A 43 -4.58 8.88 12.64
C LEU A 43 -4.79 8.59 14.13
N ALA A 44 -4.78 7.32 14.54
CA ALA A 44 -4.87 6.95 15.95
C ALA A 44 -3.73 7.59 16.76
N GLY A 45 -2.50 7.57 16.23
CA GLY A 45 -1.36 8.27 16.82
C GLY A 45 -1.61 9.77 16.98
N MET A 46 -2.15 10.45 15.96
CA MET A 46 -2.49 11.88 16.06
C MET A 46 -3.55 12.18 17.12
N VAL A 47 -4.60 11.34 17.19
CA VAL A 47 -5.67 11.50 18.20
C VAL A 47 -5.11 11.35 19.61
N ILE A 48 -4.27 10.34 19.85
CA ILE A 48 -3.61 10.12 21.14
C ILE A 48 -2.72 11.31 21.50
N MET A 49 -1.94 11.82 20.53
CA MET A 49 -1.08 12.98 20.75
C MET A 49 -1.88 14.23 21.11
N GLY A 50 -2.98 14.48 20.40
CA GLY A 50 -3.90 15.58 20.71
C GLY A 50 -4.53 15.43 22.10
N ALA A 51 -4.98 14.22 22.45
CA ALA A 51 -5.56 13.93 23.75
C ALA A 51 -4.56 14.18 24.88
N TYR A 52 -3.38 13.56 24.84
CA TYR A 52 -2.35 13.72 25.87
C TYR A 52 -1.70 15.11 25.89
N GLY A 53 -1.65 15.82 24.75
CA GLY A 53 -1.17 17.19 24.67
C GLY A 53 -2.14 18.21 25.26
N LEU A 54 -3.45 17.99 25.12
CA LEU A 54 -4.49 18.87 25.66
C LEU A 54 -4.91 18.50 27.08
N TYR A 55 -4.71 17.25 27.51
CA TYR A 55 -5.06 16.77 28.85
C TYR A 55 -4.54 17.64 30.01
N PRO A 56 -3.28 18.15 30.00
CA PRO A 56 -2.74 18.96 31.08
C PRO A 56 -3.45 20.30 31.24
N LEU A 57 -4.07 20.80 30.17
CA LEU A 57 -4.82 22.06 30.20
C LEU A 57 -6.09 21.95 31.06
N PHE A 58 -6.69 20.76 31.09
CA PHE A 58 -7.92 20.50 31.85
C PHE A 58 -7.67 19.81 33.18
N ASN A 59 -6.53 19.14 33.33
CA ASN A 59 -6.15 18.39 34.53
C ASN A 59 -4.66 18.63 34.85
N PRO A 60 -4.32 19.72 35.56
CA PRO A 60 -2.93 20.06 35.85
C PRO A 60 -2.28 19.17 36.91
N GLU A 61 -3.06 18.44 37.71
CA GLU A 61 -2.56 17.54 38.77
C GLU A 61 -2.00 16.21 38.22
N VAL A 62 -2.11 15.99 36.93
CA VAL A 62 -1.71 14.75 36.27
C VAL A 62 -0.19 14.74 36.15
N GLY A 63 0.44 13.67 36.63
CA GLY A 63 1.89 13.56 36.62
C GLY A 63 2.48 13.73 35.21
N GLU A 64 3.48 14.61 35.10
CA GLU A 64 4.22 14.89 33.85
C GLU A 64 4.72 13.61 33.17
N PHE A 65 5.10 12.60 33.96
CA PHE A 65 5.55 11.31 33.47
C PHE A 65 4.50 10.61 32.59
N THR A 66 3.23 10.63 33.00
CA THR A 66 2.13 9.99 32.26
C THR A 66 1.87 10.71 30.94
N ILE A 67 1.94 12.04 30.95
CA ILE A 67 1.77 12.88 29.74
C ILE A 67 2.91 12.63 28.76
N LEU A 68 4.15 12.66 29.26
CA LEU A 68 5.34 12.46 28.44
C LEU A 68 5.39 11.05 27.84
N PHE A 69 4.93 10.04 28.60
CA PHE A 69 4.80 8.67 28.12
C PHE A 69 3.75 8.55 27.00
N GLY A 70 2.57 9.17 27.18
CA GLY A 70 1.52 9.18 26.17
C GLY A 70 1.97 9.84 24.86
N ILE A 71 2.68 10.97 24.95
CA ILE A 71 3.23 11.68 23.78
C ILE A 71 4.34 10.86 23.10
N LYS A 72 5.24 10.22 23.87
CA LYS A 72 6.28 9.36 23.28
C LYS A 72 5.66 8.18 22.54
N LEU A 73 4.66 7.54 23.14
CA LEU A 73 3.96 6.40 22.53
C LEU A 73 3.22 6.82 21.25
N SER A 74 2.60 7.99 21.23
CA SER A 74 1.93 8.51 20.04
C SER A 74 2.90 8.77 18.88
N ILE A 75 4.07 9.35 19.16
CA ILE A 75 5.12 9.58 18.14
C ILE A 75 5.58 8.25 17.53
N VAL A 76 5.78 7.22 18.35
CA VAL A 76 6.17 5.88 17.85
C VAL A 76 5.08 5.29 16.96
N LEU A 77 3.80 5.37 17.37
CA LEU A 77 2.67 4.89 16.57
C LEU A 77 2.57 5.62 15.23
N MET A 78 2.70 6.94 15.23
CA MET A 78 2.72 7.75 14.01
C MET A 78 3.89 7.38 13.11
N GLY A 79 5.08 7.16 13.67
CA GLY A 79 6.25 6.72 12.92
C GLY A 79 6.02 5.40 12.19
N ILE A 80 5.45 4.41 12.88
CA ILE A 80 5.12 3.11 12.28
C ILE A 80 4.07 3.27 11.17
N GLY A 81 2.98 4.01 11.43
CA GLY A 81 1.95 4.27 10.42
C GLY A 81 2.50 4.96 9.17
N ALA A 82 3.35 5.97 9.35
CA ALA A 82 3.99 6.70 8.26
C ALA A 82 4.94 5.82 7.43
N VAL A 83 5.75 4.98 8.09
CA VAL A 83 6.66 4.05 7.40
C VAL A 83 5.89 3.06 6.54
N ILE A 84 4.78 2.50 7.05
CA ILE A 84 3.93 1.57 6.29
C ILE A 84 3.37 2.25 5.04
N ILE A 85 2.84 3.47 5.18
CA ILE A 85 2.31 4.24 4.05
C ILE A 85 3.41 4.51 3.02
N LEU A 86 4.58 4.99 3.46
CA LEU A 86 5.69 5.31 2.57
C LEU A 86 6.18 4.10 1.79
N ILE A 87 6.39 2.96 2.46
CA ILE A 87 6.81 1.72 1.79
C ILE A 87 5.75 1.34 0.75
N THR A 88 4.47 1.39 1.10
CA THR A 88 3.39 0.99 0.20
C THR A 88 3.31 1.88 -1.05
N ILE A 89 3.41 3.20 -0.88
CA ILE A 89 3.45 4.16 -2.00
C ILE A 89 4.70 3.97 -2.85
N CYS A 90 5.86 3.73 -2.24
CA CYS A 90 7.11 3.48 -2.97
C CYS A 90 7.00 2.23 -3.86
N PHE A 91 6.38 1.15 -3.36
CA PHE A 91 6.15 -0.06 -4.15
C PHE A 91 5.17 0.17 -5.30
N GLU A 92 4.07 0.90 -5.07
CA GLU A 92 3.11 1.26 -6.10
C GLU A 92 3.81 2.08 -7.20
N ARG A 93 4.58 3.10 -6.82
CA ARG A 93 5.34 3.96 -7.72
C ARG A 93 6.38 3.19 -8.54
N TYR A 94 7.09 2.25 -7.92
CA TYR A 94 8.08 1.41 -8.61
C TYR A 94 7.43 0.51 -9.67
N THR A 95 6.24 -0.02 -9.37
CA THR A 95 5.50 -0.88 -10.29
C THR A 95 4.94 -0.09 -11.48
N GLU A 96 4.41 1.10 -11.23
CA GLU A 96 4.00 2.03 -12.30
C GLU A 96 5.17 2.44 -13.18
N TRP A 97 6.32 2.77 -12.59
CA TRP A 97 7.52 3.13 -13.33
C TRP A 97 8.01 2.01 -14.26
N LYS A 98 7.95 0.74 -13.79
CA LYS A 98 8.27 -0.41 -14.64
C LYS A 98 7.29 -0.57 -15.80
N ARG A 99 5.99 -0.40 -15.56
CA ARG A 99 4.97 -0.46 -16.63
C ARG A 99 5.17 0.63 -17.67
N MET A 100 5.45 1.87 -17.25
CA MET A 100 5.76 2.95 -18.19
C MET A 100 7.00 2.65 -19.04
N LYS A 101 8.01 1.98 -18.49
CA LYS A 101 9.17 1.54 -19.27
C LYS A 101 8.87 0.40 -20.24
N GLU A 102 7.93 -0.49 -19.92
CA GLU A 102 7.52 -1.58 -20.81
C GLU A 102 6.54 -1.12 -21.91
N GLU A 103 5.76 -0.05 -21.66
CA GLU A 103 4.89 0.58 -22.67
C GLU A 103 5.65 1.43 -23.69
N ILE A 104 6.88 1.89 -23.37
CA ILE A 104 7.85 2.36 -24.37
C ILE A 104 8.50 1.13 -25.00
N ASN A 105 7.68 0.31 -25.66
CA ASN A 105 8.16 -0.79 -26.46
C ASN A 105 8.99 -0.21 -27.62
N GLU A 106 10.04 -0.93 -27.99
CA GLU A 106 11.19 -0.61 -28.85
C GLU A 106 10.85 -0.06 -30.26
N GLU A 107 9.58 0.15 -30.59
CA GLU A 107 9.07 0.64 -31.87
C GLU A 107 9.04 2.17 -31.99
N ASP A 108 8.97 2.91 -30.88
CA ASP A 108 9.08 4.40 -30.88
C ASP A 108 10.55 4.88 -30.74
N LEU A 109 11.50 3.94 -30.63
CA LEU A 109 12.93 4.20 -30.49
C LEU A 109 13.73 3.93 -31.77
N ARG A 110 13.08 3.88 -32.93
CA ARG A 110 13.78 4.07 -34.22
C ARG A 110 13.55 5.52 -34.67
N PRO A 111 14.62 6.27 -34.98
CA PRO A 111 14.47 7.60 -35.56
C PRO A 111 13.76 7.57 -36.92
#